data_AF-A0A7C5SUB6-F1
#
_entry.id   AF-A0A7C5SUB6-F1
#
_cell.length_a   1.000
_cell.length_b   1.000
_cell.length_c   1.000
_cell.angle_alpha   90.00
_cell.angle_beta   90.00
_cell.angle_gamma   90.00
#
_symmetry.space_group_name_H-M   'P 1'
#
loop_
_entity.id
_entity.type
_entity.pdbx_description
1 polymer ?
#
loop_
_entity_poly.entity_id
_entity_poly.type
_entity_poly.pdbx_seq_one_letter_code
_entity_poly.pdbx_strand_id
1 'polypeptide(L)'
;MGRRRKKRKLIARRPKKTIPNIFQCPNCGKTSILVEFSKPESGIKHAIVKCGYCGLYAELDVPELFQNVDVYAKFLDGFYGGTLEYKFVEGTSEETEEAVEA
;
A
#
# COMPACT_ATOMS: atom_id res chain seq x y z
N MET A 1 6.21 14.43 -58.97
CA MET A 1 5.35 15.04 -57.93
C MET A 1 5.19 14.03 -56.79
N GLY A 2 6.00 14.05 -55.74
CA GLY A 2 6.12 15.17 -54.81
C GLY A 2 5.18 15.00 -53.61
N ARG A 3 5.13 13.83 -52.97
CA ARG A 3 4.51 13.68 -51.64
C ARG A 3 5.48 12.98 -50.72
N ARG A 4 6.46 13.74 -50.22
CA ARG A 4 7.25 13.37 -49.04
C ARG A 4 6.22 13.09 -47.95
N ARG A 5 5.90 11.82 -47.72
CA ARG A 5 5.03 11.39 -46.62
C ARG A 5 5.64 12.03 -45.38
N LYS A 6 4.99 13.09 -44.87
CA LYS A 6 5.36 13.71 -43.59
C LYS A 6 5.36 12.54 -42.62
N LYS A 7 6.55 12.03 -42.28
CA LYS A 7 6.72 11.04 -41.22
C LYS A 7 6.01 11.68 -40.04
N ARG A 8 4.79 11.21 -39.71
CA ARG A 8 4.05 11.70 -38.54
C ARG A 8 5.04 11.56 -37.42
N LYS A 9 5.51 12.69 -36.86
CA LYS A 9 6.34 12.65 -35.66
C LYS A 9 5.54 11.79 -34.68
N LEU A 10 6.10 10.65 -34.28
CA LEU A 10 5.57 9.90 -33.16
C LEU A 10 5.66 10.86 -31.98
N ILE A 11 4.55 11.54 -31.69
CA ILE A 11 4.42 12.38 -30.52
C ILE A 11 4.51 11.39 -29.37
N ALA A 12 5.66 11.35 -28.70
CA ALA A 12 5.83 10.58 -27.49
C ALA A 12 4.76 11.07 -26.50
N ARG A 13 3.71 10.26 -26.33
CA ARG A 13 2.63 10.58 -25.40
C ARG A 13 3.21 10.39 -24.01
N ARG A 14 3.16 11.43 -23.20
CA ARG A 14 3.55 11.33 -21.78
C ARG A 14 2.64 10.28 -21.12
N PRO A 15 3.18 9.41 -20.25
CA PRO A 15 2.35 8.49 -19.49
C PRO A 15 1.31 9.28 -18.69
N LYS A 16 0.13 8.69 -18.52
CA LYS A 16 -0.91 9.28 -17.68
C LYS A 16 -0.38 9.36 -16.24
N LYS A 17 -0.63 10.48 -15.56
CA LYS A 17 -0.30 10.62 -14.15
C LYS A 17 -1.20 9.65 -13.37
N THR A 18 -0.59 8.68 -12.69
CA THR A 18 -1.27 7.74 -11.80
C THR A 18 -0.92 8.05 -10.36
N ILE A 19 -1.84 7.73 -9.46
CA ILE A 19 -1.61 7.81 -8.03
C ILE A 19 -0.60 6.71 -7.65
N PRO A 20 0.39 7.00 -6.79
CA PRO A 20 1.35 6.00 -6.35
C PRO A 20 0.67 4.93 -5.47
N ASN A 21 1.09 3.68 -5.66
CA ASN A 21 0.60 2.55 -4.87
C ASN A 21 1.58 2.12 -3.77
N ILE A 22 2.84 2.57 -3.84
CA ILE A 22 3.94 2.19 -2.95
C ILE A 22 4.44 3.44 -2.23
N PHE A 23 4.59 3.36 -0.92
CA PHE A 23 4.97 4.49 -0.06
C PHE A 23 6.23 4.23 0.75
N GLN A 24 6.79 5.31 1.30
CA GLN A 24 7.99 5.28 2.14
C GLN A 24 7.66 4.82 3.56
N CYS A 25 8.51 3.97 4.15
CA CYS A 25 8.33 3.52 5.52
C CYS A 25 8.90 4.53 6.54
N PRO A 26 8.17 4.92 7.60
CA PRO A 26 8.68 5.83 8.62
C PRO A 26 9.78 5.20 9.49
N ASN A 27 9.76 3.88 9.69
CA ASN A 27 10.74 3.19 10.53
C ASN A 27 12.07 2.92 9.80
N CYS A 28 12.02 2.43 8.56
CA CYS A 28 13.21 1.97 7.84
C CYS A 28 13.62 2.84 6.64
N GLY A 29 12.83 3.88 6.32
CA GLY A 29 13.12 4.85 5.25
C GLY A 29 13.00 4.33 3.81
N LYS A 30 12.75 3.03 3.60
CA LYS A 30 12.60 2.41 2.27
C LYS A 30 11.18 2.55 1.72
N THR A 31 11.03 2.66 0.40
CA THR A 31 9.74 2.65 -0.30
C THR A 31 9.20 1.24 -0.47
N SER A 32 8.61 0.70 0.60
CA SER A 32 8.14 -0.69 0.66
C SER A 32 6.81 -0.86 1.39
N ILE A 33 6.08 0.23 1.65
CA ILE A 33 4.73 0.14 2.22
C ILE A 33 3.71 -0.15 1.12
N LEU A 34 2.94 -1.22 1.33
CA LEU A 34 1.79 -1.63 0.55
C LEU A 34 0.52 -1.47 1.39
N VAL A 35 -0.54 -0.96 0.78
CA VAL A 35 -1.87 -0.85 1.40
C VAL A 35 -2.80 -1.80 0.66
N GLU A 36 -3.40 -2.73 1.40
CA GLU A 36 -4.40 -3.67 0.91
C GLU A 36 -5.76 -3.31 1.50
N PHE A 37 -6.80 -3.31 0.67
CA PHE A 37 -8.17 -3.10 1.12
C PHE A 37 -8.91 -4.43 1.11
N SER A 38 -9.54 -4.77 2.22
CA SER A 38 -10.51 -5.86 2.27
C SER A 38 -11.88 -5.40 1.74
N LYS A 39 -12.81 -6.35 1.62
CA LYS A 39 -14.16 -6.06 1.12
C LYS A 39 -14.88 -5.10 2.08
N PRO A 40 -15.61 -4.10 1.56
CA PRO A 40 -16.37 -3.19 2.39
C PRO A 40 -17.54 -3.92 3.05
N GLU A 41 -17.65 -3.79 4.37
CA GLU A 41 -18.84 -4.16 5.12
C GLU A 41 -19.49 -2.85 5.59
N SER A 42 -20.71 -2.58 5.12
CA SER A 42 -21.50 -1.41 5.55
C SER A 42 -20.84 -0.04 5.33
N GLY A 43 -20.08 0.13 4.23
CA GLY A 43 -19.45 1.41 3.85
C GLY A 43 -18.10 1.70 4.52
N ILE A 44 -17.63 0.78 5.37
CA ILE A 44 -16.30 0.80 5.99
C ILE A 44 -15.45 -0.28 5.31
N LYS A 45 -14.20 0.05 4.99
CA LYS A 45 -13.20 -0.89 4.45
C LYS A 45 -12.13 -1.11 5.50
N HIS A 46 -11.73 -2.36 5.71
CA HIS A 46 -10.53 -2.63 6.48
C HIS A 46 -9.32 -2.47 5.58
N ALA A 47 -8.41 -1.58 5.97
CA ALA A 47 -7.17 -1.31 5.29
C ALA A 47 -6.03 -1.94 6.08
N ILE A 48 -5.23 -2.76 5.40
CA ILE A 48 -4.07 -3.43 5.96
C ILE A 48 -2.82 -2.77 5.37
N VAL A 49 -1.99 -2.21 6.23
CA VAL A 49 -0.73 -1.56 5.86
C VAL A 49 0.41 -2.51 6.18
N LYS A 50 1.17 -2.90 5.15
CA LYS A 50 2.29 -3.85 5.27
C LYS A 50 3.58 -3.22 4.75
N CYS A 51 4.67 -3.31 5.52
CA CYS A 51 6.00 -2.96 5.03
C CYS A 51 6.81 -4.21 4.69
N GLY A 52 7.21 -4.36 3.43
CA GLY A 52 7.98 -5.53 2.96
C GLY A 52 9.43 -5.60 3.42
N TYR A 53 9.96 -4.60 4.14
CA TYR A 53 11.36 -4.62 4.61
C TYR A 53 11.50 -4.82 6.12
N CYS A 54 10.78 -4.06 6.92
CA CYS A 54 10.86 -4.15 8.39
C CYS A 54 9.70 -4.94 9.01
N GLY A 55 8.78 -5.49 8.22
CA GLY A 55 7.66 -6.29 8.72
C GLY A 55 6.58 -5.52 9.46
N LEU A 56 6.50 -4.18 9.30
CA LEU A 56 5.40 -3.41 9.89
C LEU A 56 4.06 -3.88 9.35
N TYR A 57 3.15 -4.12 10.27
CA TYR A 57 1.78 -4.54 10.02
C TYR A 57 0.84 -3.69 10.86
N ALA A 58 -0.09 -3.00 10.22
CA ALA A 58 -1.12 -2.22 10.90
C ALA A 58 -2.46 -2.44 10.22
N GLU A 59 -3.52 -2.53 11.02
CA GLU A 59 -4.89 -2.65 10.57
C GLU A 59 -5.63 -1.37 10.93
N LEU A 60 -6.39 -0.85 9.97
CA LEU A 60 -7.09 0.42 10.07
C LEU A 60 -8.47 0.31 9.43
N ASP A 61 -9.49 0.76 10.15
CA ASP A 61 -10.84 0.86 9.60
C ASP A 61 -11.03 2.24 8.97
N VAL A 62 -11.30 2.25 7.66
CA VAL A 62 -11.30 3.47 6.87
C VAL A 62 -12.56 3.54 5.99
N PRO A 63 -13.17 4.72 5.80
CA PRO A 63 -14.33 4.85 4.91
C PRO A 63 -14.02 4.41 3.48
N GLU A 64 -15.04 3.90 2.77
CA GLU A 64 -14.89 3.36 1.40
C GLU A 64 -14.27 4.34 0.38
N LEU A 65 -14.47 5.65 0.57
CA LEU A 65 -13.99 6.70 -0.32
C LEU A 65 -12.47 6.89 -0.29
N PHE A 66 -11.79 6.35 0.72
CA PHE A 66 -10.36 6.57 0.92
C PHE A 66 -9.54 5.77 -0.09
N GLN A 67 -8.49 6.41 -0.59
CA GLN A 67 -7.52 5.80 -1.47
C GLN A 67 -6.26 5.41 -0.69
N ASN A 68 -5.33 4.70 -1.32
CA ASN A 68 -4.10 4.21 -0.69
C ASN A 68 -3.31 5.36 -0.02
N VAL A 69 -3.32 6.55 -0.65
CA VAL A 69 -2.63 7.75 -0.15
C VAL A 69 -3.23 8.23 1.17
N ASP A 70 -4.56 8.23 1.28
CA ASP A 70 -5.26 8.73 2.46
C ASP A 70 -5.05 7.80 3.66
N VAL A 71 -5.03 6.48 3.42
CA VAL A 71 -4.68 5.49 4.45
C VAL A 71 -3.24 5.67 4.92
N TYR A 72 -2.31 5.87 3.98
CA TYR A 72 -0.91 6.10 4.33
C TYR A 72 -0.71 7.38 5.16
N ALA A 73 -1.42 8.47 4.83
CA ALA A 73 -1.38 9.69 5.62
C ALA A 73 -1.87 9.46 7.06
N LYS A 74 -3.05 8.82 7.22
CA LYS A 74 -3.58 8.44 8.54
C LYS A 74 -2.63 7.53 9.33
N PHE A 75 -1.99 6.59 8.65
CA PHE A 75 -1.00 5.71 9.26
C PHE A 75 0.22 6.49 9.77
N LEU A 76 0.77 7.43 8.99
CA LEU A 76 1.88 8.26 9.45
C LEU A 76 1.50 9.08 10.67
N ASP A 77 0.33 9.72 10.64
CA ASP A 77 -0.14 10.54 11.75
C ASP A 77 -0.29 9.71 13.03
N GLY A 78 -0.84 8.50 12.96
CA GLY A 78 -0.96 7.63 14.12
C GLY A 78 0.36 6.96 14.54
N PHE A 79 1.29 6.70 13.60
CA PHE A 79 2.61 6.17 13.90
C PHE A 79 3.47 7.18 14.67
N TYR A 80 3.50 8.44 14.23
CA TYR A 80 4.20 9.50 14.95
C TYR A 80 3.43 10.00 16.17
N GLY A 81 2.09 9.94 16.13
CA GLY A 81 1.23 10.30 17.25
C GLY A 81 1.21 9.27 18.38
N GLY A 82 1.76 8.07 18.17
CA GLY A 82 1.81 7.01 19.17
C GLY A 82 0.44 6.43 19.54
N THR A 83 -0.59 6.69 18.74
CA THR A 83 -1.97 6.25 18.98
C THR A 83 -2.32 4.95 18.25
N LEU A 84 -1.44 4.48 17.35
CA LEU A 84 -1.70 3.30 16.53
C LEU A 84 -1.10 2.02 17.11
N GLU A 85 -1.90 0.97 17.10
CA GLU A 85 -1.45 -0.41 17.30
C GLU A 85 -0.78 -0.91 16.01
N TYR A 86 0.54 -1.04 16.04
CA TYR A 86 1.32 -1.67 14.97
C TYR A 86 1.99 -2.94 15.51
N LYS A 87 2.05 -3.96 14.66
CA LYS A 87 2.75 -5.22 14.93
C LYS A 87 3.95 -5.30 13.99
N PHE A 88 5.04 -5.86 14.49
CA PHE A 88 6.16 -6.29 13.65
C PHE A 88 6.02 -7.78 13.40
N VAL A 89 5.71 -8.16 12.17
CA VAL A 89 5.72 -9.57 11.76
C VAL A 89 7.15 -9.85 11.32
N GLU A 90 8.00 -10.22 12.28
CA GLU A 90 9.30 -10.80 11.99
C GLU A 90 9.06 -12.24 11.49
N GLY A 91 9.10 -12.40 10.17
CA GLY A 91 9.03 -13.71 9.55
C GLY A 91 10.32 -14.49 9.78
N THR A 92 10.39 -15.26 10.86
CA THR A 92 10.90 -16.63 10.76
C THR A 92 9.70 -17.51 10.42
N SER A 93 9.73 -18.09 9.23
CA SER A 93 8.84 -19.18 8.84
C SER A 93 9.01 -20.36 9.79
N GLU A 94 8.01 -20.63 10.62
CA GLU A 94 7.76 -21.97 11.15
C GLU A 94 6.26 -22.26 10.98
N GLU A 95 5.97 -22.99 9.90
CA GLU A 95 4.80 -23.87 9.84
C GLU A 95 5.05 -25.01 10.85
N THR A 96 4.13 -25.22 11.79
CA THR A 96 3.69 -26.57 12.16
C THR A 96 2.27 -26.48 12.72
N GLU A 97 1.33 -27.02 11.95
CA GLU A 97 0.13 -27.63 12.49
C GLU A 97 0.54 -28.83 13.36
N GLU A 98 -0.06 -28.98 14.53
CA GLU A 98 -0.38 -30.23 15.29
C GLU A 98 -0.75 -29.79 16.73
N ALA A 99 -2.00 -29.82 17.21
CA ALA A 99 -2.97 -30.91 17.41
C ALA A 99 -3.21 -31.12 18.93
N VAL A 100 -4.47 -31.41 19.26
CA VAL A 100 -5.02 -32.06 20.47
C VAL A 100 -5.40 -31.16 21.67
N GLU A 101 -6.67 -30.76 21.71
CA GLU A 101 -7.41 -30.55 22.95
C GLU A 101 -7.54 -31.89 23.71
N ALA A 102 -7.28 -31.83 25.02
CA ALA A 102 -7.19 -32.95 25.96
C ALA A 102 -8.54 -33.45 26.47
#